data_AF-A0A519JIS2-F1
#
_entry.id   AF-A0A519JIS2-F1
#
_cell.length_a   1.000
_cell.length_b   1.000
_cell.length_c   1.000
_cell.angle_alpha   90.00
_cell.angle_beta   90.00
_cell.angle_gamma   90.00
#
_symmetry.space_group_name_H-M   'P 1'
#
loop_
_entity.id
_entity.type
_entity.pdbx_description
1 polymer ?
#
loop_
_entity_poly.entity_id
_entity_poly.type
_entity_poly.pdbx_seq_one_letter_code
_entity_poly.pdbx_strand_id
1 'polypeptide(L)'
;MNISKPSDAEYIGLNAVVNHKGFRNDGSMDYGRQINELLKDTLGHYKDTYHRMATGVRRFEYGPKINPEAIAETGRLLAFCKVHNITVLAFLPPFGDAVYRKMTASGRYGYMREIIPAIRPLFEKSGFELYDFSTAASIGSNDSETLDGFHGGEATDIRILIRMLESGSSLNKAANYKKLKADLKNWVNRYRVYR
;
A
#
# COMPACT_ATOMS: atom_id res chain seq x y z
N MET A 1 11.39 5.27 39.88
CA MET A 1 11.52 4.08 38.99
C MET A 1 11.92 4.58 37.62
N ASN A 2 13.16 4.32 37.20
CA ASN A 2 13.58 4.54 35.82
C ASN A 2 12.95 3.44 34.97
N ILE A 3 11.88 3.76 34.26
CA ILE A 3 11.32 2.88 33.24
C ILE A 3 12.27 2.99 32.06
N SER A 4 13.09 1.96 31.86
CA SER A 4 13.86 1.80 30.63
C SER A 4 12.92 1.93 29.44
N LYS A 5 13.26 2.76 28.46
CA LYS A 5 12.61 2.75 27.14
C LYS A 5 12.54 1.29 26.65
N PRO A 6 11.38 0.79 26.19
CA PRO A 6 11.36 -0.46 25.45
C PRO A 6 12.34 -0.32 24.29
N SER A 7 13.18 -1.33 24.06
CA SER A 7 14.01 -1.41 22.85
C SER A 7 13.12 -1.31 21.61
N ASP A 8 13.66 -0.70 20.56
CA ASP A 8 13.02 -0.51 19.25
C ASP A 8 12.30 -1.80 18.78
N ALA A 9 10.97 -1.72 18.60
CA ALA A 9 10.02 -2.75 18.16
C ALA A 9 10.04 -4.13 18.86
N GLU A 10 9.07 -4.38 19.75
CA GLU A 10 8.80 -5.73 20.27
C GLU A 10 7.99 -6.55 19.24
N TYR A 11 8.49 -7.72 18.84
CA TYR A 11 7.85 -8.60 17.86
C TYR A 11 6.73 -9.43 18.49
N ILE A 12 5.55 -9.44 17.88
CA ILE A 12 4.38 -10.19 18.38
C ILE A 12 4.24 -11.52 17.63
N GLY A 13 4.43 -12.61 18.35
CA GLY A 13 4.23 -13.99 17.87
C GLY A 13 5.50 -14.72 17.43
N LEU A 14 5.48 -16.05 17.50
CA LEU A 14 6.67 -16.91 17.33
C LEU A 14 7.40 -16.70 15.99
N ASN A 15 6.65 -16.55 14.89
CA ASN A 15 7.26 -16.32 13.58
C ASN A 15 7.95 -14.95 13.49
N ALA A 16 7.37 -13.92 14.12
CA ALA A 16 7.96 -12.60 14.19
C ALA A 16 9.25 -12.62 15.00
N VAL A 17 9.25 -13.29 16.15
CA VAL A 17 10.44 -13.42 17.02
C VAL A 17 11.55 -14.23 16.37
N VAL A 18 11.23 -15.37 15.73
CA VAL A 18 12.25 -16.30 15.20
C VAL A 18 12.75 -15.88 13.81
N ASN A 19 11.86 -15.41 12.94
CA ASN A 19 12.18 -15.14 11.54
C ASN A 19 12.25 -13.63 11.22
N HIS A 20 12.06 -12.77 12.23
CA HIS A 20 11.91 -11.31 12.07
C HIS A 20 10.82 -10.93 11.05
N LYS A 21 9.81 -11.80 10.90
CA LYS A 21 8.74 -11.64 9.92
C LYS A 21 7.38 -11.74 10.61
N GLY A 22 6.68 -10.62 10.75
CA GLY A 22 5.39 -10.55 11.42
C GLY A 22 5.12 -9.17 12.00
N PHE A 23 4.13 -9.07 12.88
CA PHE A 23 3.71 -7.78 13.42
C PHE A 23 4.66 -7.27 14.50
N ARG A 24 4.97 -5.98 14.43
CA ARG A 24 5.58 -5.21 15.52
C ARG A 24 4.48 -4.81 16.53
N ASN A 25 4.89 -4.33 17.71
CA ASN A 25 3.99 -3.89 18.77
C ASN A 25 3.07 -2.70 18.38
N ASP A 26 3.43 -1.93 17.36
CA ASP A 26 2.60 -0.87 16.78
C ASP A 26 1.62 -1.37 15.70
N GLY A 27 1.62 -2.67 15.42
CA GLY A 27 0.78 -3.32 14.42
C GLY A 27 1.35 -3.28 12.99
N SER A 28 2.48 -2.63 12.75
CA SER A 28 3.14 -2.64 11.44
C SER A 28 3.75 -4.01 11.12
N MET A 29 3.83 -4.37 9.84
CA MET A 29 4.38 -5.64 9.39
C MET A 29 5.87 -5.52 9.11
N ASP A 30 6.70 -6.30 9.78
CA ASP A 30 8.09 -6.53 9.37
C ASP A 30 8.18 -7.70 8.39
N TYR A 31 8.83 -7.49 7.26
CA TYR A 31 9.08 -8.50 6.22
C TYR A 31 10.41 -9.26 6.41
N GLY A 32 11.25 -8.85 7.37
CA GLY A 32 12.39 -9.61 7.87
C GLY A 32 13.34 -10.12 6.81
N ARG A 33 13.46 -11.46 6.73
CA ARG A 33 14.32 -12.16 5.77
C ARG A 33 14.09 -11.74 4.32
N GLN A 34 12.85 -11.44 3.93
CA GLN A 34 12.54 -11.00 2.58
C GLN A 34 13.26 -9.69 2.24
N ILE A 35 13.25 -8.71 3.15
CA ILE A 35 14.00 -7.46 2.96
C ILE A 35 15.50 -7.75 2.82
N ASN A 36 16.05 -8.64 3.65
CA ASN A 36 17.47 -9.00 3.57
C ASN A 36 17.85 -9.66 2.24
N GLU A 37 16.97 -10.49 1.68
CA GLU A 37 17.16 -11.11 0.35
C GLU A 37 17.07 -10.06 -0.76
N LEU A 38 16.06 -9.19 -0.72
CA LEU A 38 15.88 -8.10 -1.69
C LEU A 38 17.05 -7.11 -1.69
N LEU A 39 17.65 -6.85 -0.52
CA LEU A 39 18.83 -6.00 -0.40
C LEU A 39 20.08 -6.62 -1.05
N LYS A 40 20.18 -7.95 -1.09
CA LYS A 40 21.30 -8.68 -1.69
C LYS A 40 21.14 -8.87 -3.20
N ASP A 41 19.92 -9.08 -3.67
CA ASP A 41 19.63 -9.31 -5.09
C ASP A 41 18.29 -8.68 -5.50
N THR A 42 18.36 -7.72 -6.42
CA THR A 42 17.18 -7.07 -7.02
C THR A 42 16.78 -7.68 -8.35
N LEU A 43 17.62 -8.52 -8.99
CA LEU A 43 17.45 -8.96 -10.37
C LEU A 43 16.34 -10.01 -10.57
N GLY A 44 15.70 -10.48 -9.50
CA GLY A 44 14.65 -11.50 -9.57
C GLY A 44 13.36 -11.22 -8.79
N HIS A 45 13.22 -10.07 -8.12
CA HIS A 45 12.16 -9.90 -7.12
C HIS A 45 10.72 -9.93 -7.68
N TYR A 46 10.53 -9.71 -8.99
CA TYR A 46 9.23 -9.87 -9.65
C TYR A 46 9.04 -11.21 -10.36
N LYS A 47 9.96 -12.18 -10.25
CA LYS A 47 9.83 -13.47 -10.97
C LYS A 47 8.51 -14.19 -10.63
N ASP A 48 8.18 -14.29 -9.35
CA ASP A 48 6.91 -14.90 -8.91
C ASP A 48 5.71 -14.05 -9.33
N THR A 49 5.77 -12.72 -9.19
CA THR A 49 4.74 -11.80 -9.70
C THR A 49 4.46 -12.03 -11.19
N TYR A 50 5.49 -12.06 -12.02
CA TYR A 50 5.34 -12.27 -13.46
C TYR A 50 4.81 -13.65 -13.81
N HIS A 51 5.17 -14.68 -13.04
CA HIS A 51 4.57 -16.00 -13.19
C HIS A 51 3.06 -15.98 -12.89
N ARG A 52 2.65 -15.36 -11.77
CA ARG A 52 1.23 -15.17 -11.40
C ARG A 52 0.46 -14.41 -12.46
N MET A 53 1.05 -13.33 -13.00
CA MET A 53 0.46 -12.56 -14.09
C MET A 53 0.35 -13.36 -15.39
N ALA A 54 1.30 -14.24 -15.69
CA ALA A 54 1.27 -15.07 -16.90
C ALA A 54 0.23 -16.20 -16.81
N THR A 55 -0.11 -16.62 -15.59
CA THR A 55 -1.06 -17.73 -15.33
C THR A 55 -2.42 -17.27 -14.83
N GLY A 56 -2.57 -15.99 -14.45
CA GLY A 56 -3.86 -15.43 -14.04
C GLY A 56 -4.31 -15.88 -12.64
N VAL A 57 -3.39 -15.99 -11.69
CA VAL A 57 -3.66 -16.58 -10.36
C VAL A 57 -3.06 -15.77 -9.21
N ARG A 58 -3.46 -16.08 -7.97
CA ARG A 58 -2.82 -15.62 -6.72
C ARG A 58 -2.75 -14.09 -6.65
N ARG A 59 -3.90 -13.42 -6.82
CA ARG A 59 -4.09 -11.94 -6.82
C ARG A 59 -3.81 -11.26 -8.16
N PHE A 60 -3.59 -12.02 -9.22
CA PHE A 60 -3.43 -11.52 -10.59
C PHE A 60 -4.42 -12.21 -11.55
N GLU A 61 -5.61 -12.53 -11.05
CA GLU A 61 -6.70 -13.07 -11.84
C GLU A 61 -7.10 -12.09 -12.95
N TYR A 62 -7.34 -12.62 -14.15
CA TYR A 62 -7.73 -11.81 -15.28
C TYR A 62 -9.17 -11.33 -15.13
N GLY A 63 -9.43 -10.14 -15.67
CA GLY A 63 -10.77 -9.57 -15.70
C GLY A 63 -10.87 -8.49 -16.77
N PRO A 64 -11.79 -8.62 -17.74
CA PRO A 64 -11.96 -7.58 -18.73
C PRO A 64 -12.70 -6.36 -18.17
N LYS A 65 -13.49 -6.53 -17.10
CA LYS A 65 -14.38 -5.51 -16.53
C LYS A 65 -14.48 -5.62 -15.01
N ILE A 66 -14.89 -4.53 -14.36
CA ILE A 66 -15.23 -4.52 -12.93
C ILE A 66 -16.45 -5.39 -12.63
N ASN A 67 -16.53 -5.90 -11.40
CA ASN A 67 -17.74 -6.54 -10.89
C ASN A 67 -18.73 -5.45 -10.41
N PRO A 68 -19.91 -5.29 -11.04
CA PRO A 68 -20.90 -4.29 -10.63
C PRO A 68 -21.42 -4.50 -9.20
N GLU A 69 -21.47 -5.73 -8.70
CA GLU A 69 -21.89 -6.02 -7.33
C GLU A 69 -20.90 -5.46 -6.31
N ALA A 70 -19.59 -5.54 -6.59
CA ALA A 70 -18.56 -4.96 -5.72
C ALA A 70 -18.65 -3.42 -5.66
N ILE A 71 -19.03 -2.77 -6.77
CA ILE A 71 -19.28 -1.33 -6.80
C ILE A 71 -20.52 -0.98 -5.97
N ALA A 72 -21.58 -1.79 -6.07
CA ALA A 72 -22.79 -1.61 -5.27
C ALA A 72 -22.53 -1.79 -3.76
N GLU A 73 -21.73 -2.80 -3.38
CA GLU A 73 -21.30 -3.00 -1.98
C GLU A 73 -20.46 -1.83 -1.46
N THR A 74 -19.53 -1.32 -2.29
CA THR A 74 -18.77 -0.11 -1.94
C THR A 74 -19.72 1.05 -1.64
N GLY A 75 -20.74 1.26 -2.49
CA GLY A 75 -21.76 2.30 -2.24
C GLY A 75 -22.54 2.09 -0.94
N ARG A 76 -22.92 0.85 -0.61
CA ARG A 76 -23.59 0.50 0.66
C ARG A 76 -22.70 0.82 1.86
N LEU A 77 -21.43 0.46 1.80
CA LEU A 77 -20.46 0.77 2.86
C LEU A 77 -20.33 2.27 3.09
N LEU A 78 -20.17 3.07 2.03
CA LEU A 78 -20.04 4.52 2.17
C LEU A 78 -21.31 5.16 2.73
N ALA A 79 -22.49 4.70 2.32
CA ALA A 79 -23.76 5.16 2.87
C ALA A 79 -23.88 4.84 4.37
N PHE A 80 -23.52 3.62 4.77
CA PHE A 80 -23.46 3.23 6.18
C PHE A 80 -22.51 4.14 6.96
N CYS A 81 -21.27 4.30 6.51
CA CYS A 81 -20.29 5.16 7.17
C CYS A 81 -20.79 6.59 7.33
N LYS A 82 -21.44 7.15 6.30
CA LYS A 82 -22.00 8.51 6.35
C LYS A 82 -23.11 8.65 7.40
N VAL A 83 -24.05 7.70 7.47
CA VAL A 83 -25.13 7.70 8.48
C VAL A 83 -24.57 7.58 9.90
N HIS A 84 -23.46 6.87 10.06
CA HIS A 84 -22.82 6.62 11.35
C HIS A 84 -21.69 7.62 11.70
N ASN A 85 -21.56 8.72 10.94
CA ASN A 85 -20.50 9.72 11.14
C ASN A 85 -19.07 9.14 11.14
N ILE A 86 -18.84 8.12 10.34
CA ILE A 86 -17.53 7.51 10.09
C ILE A 86 -16.94 8.15 8.84
N THR A 87 -15.81 8.85 8.98
CA THR A 87 -15.08 9.39 7.82
C THR A 87 -14.31 8.28 7.12
N VAL A 88 -14.51 8.14 5.82
CA VAL A 88 -13.77 7.19 4.98
C VAL A 88 -12.75 7.92 4.13
N LEU A 89 -11.54 7.38 4.10
CA LEU A 89 -10.50 7.75 3.15
C LEU A 89 -10.09 6.50 2.39
N ALA A 90 -10.17 6.53 1.07
CA ALA A 90 -9.82 5.39 0.24
C ALA A 90 -8.67 5.73 -0.70
N PHE A 91 -7.90 4.71 -1.06
CA PHE A 91 -6.89 4.80 -2.09
C PHE A 91 -6.71 3.47 -2.81
N LEU A 92 -6.29 3.53 -4.07
CA LEU A 92 -5.76 2.35 -4.76
C LEU A 92 -4.26 2.27 -4.45
N PRO A 93 -3.78 1.18 -3.82
CA PRO A 93 -2.36 1.03 -3.51
C PRO A 93 -1.52 0.88 -4.80
N PRO A 94 -0.26 1.31 -4.77
CA PRO A 94 0.64 1.21 -5.92
C PRO A 94 1.04 -0.22 -6.22
N PHE A 95 1.05 -0.54 -7.51
CA PHE A 95 1.88 -1.60 -8.04
C PHE A 95 3.29 -1.07 -8.30
N GLY A 96 4.27 -1.98 -8.37
CA GLY A 96 5.54 -1.67 -9.03
C GLY A 96 5.29 -1.18 -10.45
N ASP A 97 5.98 -0.11 -10.89
CA ASP A 97 5.73 0.49 -12.20
C ASP A 97 5.95 -0.51 -13.34
N ALA A 98 6.93 -1.41 -13.23
CA ALA A 98 7.15 -2.46 -14.22
C ALA A 98 5.98 -3.47 -14.27
N VAL A 99 5.40 -3.78 -13.11
CA VAL A 99 4.25 -4.68 -12.99
C VAL A 99 3.01 -4.03 -13.56
N TYR A 100 2.72 -2.77 -13.20
CA TYR A 100 1.59 -2.02 -13.74
C TYR A 100 1.66 -1.85 -15.26
N ARG A 101 2.86 -1.53 -15.80
CA ARG A 101 3.08 -1.48 -17.26
C ARG A 101 2.77 -2.82 -17.92
N LYS A 102 3.22 -3.93 -17.34
CA LYS A 102 2.99 -5.27 -17.88
C LYS A 102 1.52 -5.69 -17.78
N MET A 103 0.82 -5.31 -16.71
CA MET A 103 -0.64 -5.49 -16.60
C MET A 103 -1.34 -4.75 -17.74
N THR A 104 -1.04 -3.46 -17.91
CA THR A 104 -1.63 -2.61 -18.95
C THR A 104 -1.36 -3.15 -20.35
N ALA A 105 -0.10 -3.48 -20.66
CA ALA A 105 0.31 -3.98 -21.97
C ALA A 105 -0.33 -5.34 -22.32
N SER A 106 -0.65 -6.17 -21.32
CA SER A 106 -1.28 -7.47 -21.57
C SER A 106 -2.73 -7.38 -22.05
N GLY A 107 -3.43 -6.28 -21.74
CA GLY A 107 -4.87 -6.12 -22.00
C GLY A 107 -5.78 -7.00 -21.14
N ARG A 108 -5.26 -7.84 -20.23
CA ARG A 108 -6.03 -8.82 -19.44
C ARG A 108 -6.65 -8.27 -18.15
N TYR A 109 -6.33 -7.02 -17.80
CA TYR A 109 -6.74 -6.36 -16.55
C TYR A 109 -7.59 -5.12 -16.85
N GLY A 110 -8.58 -5.26 -17.72
CA GLY A 110 -9.43 -4.14 -18.17
C GLY A 110 -10.13 -3.42 -17.02
N TYR A 111 -10.47 -4.15 -15.95
CA TYR A 111 -11.06 -3.60 -14.74
C TYR A 111 -10.24 -2.48 -14.10
N MET A 112 -8.91 -2.48 -14.21
CA MET A 112 -8.06 -1.45 -13.60
C MET A 112 -8.36 -0.05 -14.12
N ARG A 113 -8.74 0.07 -15.40
CA ARG A 113 -9.11 1.37 -16.01
C ARG A 113 -10.51 1.83 -15.61
N GLU A 114 -11.35 0.91 -15.14
CA GLU A 114 -12.76 1.16 -14.84
C GLU A 114 -13.00 1.45 -13.35
N ILE A 115 -12.14 0.96 -12.43
CA ILE A 115 -12.34 1.11 -10.97
C ILE A 115 -12.54 2.57 -10.57
N ILE A 116 -11.57 3.44 -10.87
CA ILE A 116 -11.60 4.84 -10.41
C ILE A 116 -12.81 5.60 -10.98
N PRO A 117 -13.09 5.58 -12.30
CA PRO A 117 -14.30 6.19 -12.84
C PRO A 117 -15.59 5.66 -12.20
N ALA A 118 -15.65 4.37 -11.86
CA ALA A 118 -16.84 3.75 -11.29
C ALA A 118 -17.08 4.14 -9.82
N ILE A 119 -16.04 4.20 -8.99
CA ILE A 119 -16.21 4.48 -7.56
C ILE A 119 -16.16 5.98 -7.22
N ARG A 120 -15.49 6.82 -8.03
CA ARG A 120 -15.33 8.25 -7.74
C ARG A 120 -16.65 8.99 -7.45
N PRO A 121 -17.74 8.80 -8.24
CA PRO A 121 -19.03 9.43 -7.94
C PRO A 121 -19.62 9.02 -6.57
N LEU A 122 -19.33 7.79 -6.09
CA LEU A 122 -19.81 7.32 -4.79
C LEU A 122 -19.11 8.05 -3.64
N PHE A 123 -17.80 8.28 -3.77
CA PHE A 123 -17.01 9.03 -2.79
C PHE A 123 -17.37 10.52 -2.80
N GLU A 124 -17.53 11.13 -3.98
CA GLU A 124 -17.95 12.53 -4.11
C GLU A 124 -19.33 12.78 -3.50
N LYS A 125 -20.32 11.92 -3.78
CA LYS A 125 -21.65 11.99 -3.15
C LYS A 125 -21.60 11.86 -1.63
N SER A 126 -20.67 11.04 -1.14
CA SER A 126 -20.50 10.82 0.29
C SER A 126 -19.76 11.97 0.97
N GLY A 127 -18.97 12.75 0.23
CA GLY A 127 -18.06 13.75 0.77
C GLY A 127 -16.77 13.14 1.35
N PHE A 128 -16.40 11.96 0.88
CA PHE A 128 -15.23 11.20 1.33
C PHE A 128 -14.07 11.31 0.35
N GLU A 129 -12.87 11.05 0.83
CA GLU A 129 -11.64 11.19 0.06
C GLU A 129 -11.34 9.92 -0.74
N LEU A 130 -10.89 10.07 -1.98
CA LEU A 130 -10.46 8.98 -2.85
C LEU A 130 -9.19 9.37 -3.62
N TYR A 131 -8.16 8.55 -3.50
CA TYR A 131 -6.88 8.73 -4.17
C TYR A 131 -6.57 7.58 -5.13
N ASP A 132 -6.00 7.90 -6.29
CA ASP A 132 -5.46 6.89 -7.20
C ASP A 132 -3.94 6.93 -7.14
N PHE A 133 -3.35 5.90 -6.53
CA PHE A 133 -1.90 5.72 -6.46
C PHE A 133 -1.47 4.43 -7.13
N SER A 134 -2.19 3.96 -8.16
CA SER A 134 -1.97 2.65 -8.79
C SER A 134 -0.54 2.40 -9.31
N THR A 135 0.30 3.44 -9.43
CA THR A 135 1.72 3.34 -9.77
C THR A 135 2.63 3.89 -8.67
N ALA A 136 3.75 3.22 -8.41
CA ALA A 136 4.75 3.70 -7.45
C ALA A 136 5.27 5.11 -7.81
N ALA A 137 5.42 5.41 -9.09
CA ALA A 137 5.83 6.75 -9.54
C ALA A 137 4.86 7.86 -9.14
N SER A 138 3.55 7.59 -9.04
CA SER A 138 2.53 8.60 -8.70
C SER A 138 2.68 9.21 -7.29
N ILE A 139 3.41 8.52 -6.42
CA ILE A 139 3.72 8.91 -5.04
C ILE A 139 5.21 9.21 -4.84
N GLY A 140 5.99 9.31 -5.93
CA GLY A 140 7.44 9.51 -5.86
C GLY A 140 8.22 8.33 -5.29
N SER A 141 7.64 7.12 -5.34
CA SER A 141 8.32 5.84 -5.11
C SER A 141 8.79 5.26 -6.45
N ASN A 142 9.33 4.05 -6.45
CA ASN A 142 9.74 3.34 -7.67
C ASN A 142 9.84 1.83 -7.39
N ASP A 143 10.09 1.05 -8.45
CA ASP A 143 10.22 -0.42 -8.37
C ASP A 143 11.19 -0.89 -7.27
N SER A 144 12.28 -0.17 -6.99
CA SER A 144 13.28 -0.58 -5.99
C SER A 144 12.82 -0.47 -4.53
N GLU A 145 11.73 0.26 -4.27
CA GLU A 145 11.12 0.38 -2.93
C GLU A 145 9.98 -0.63 -2.71
N THR A 146 9.65 -1.45 -3.72
CA THR A 146 8.61 -2.48 -3.62
C THR A 146 9.17 -3.84 -3.15
N LEU A 147 8.39 -4.52 -2.31
CA LEU A 147 8.75 -5.83 -1.75
C LEU A 147 8.43 -6.96 -2.73
N ASP A 148 7.36 -6.78 -3.51
CA ASP A 148 6.91 -7.62 -4.61
C ASP A 148 6.13 -6.74 -5.61
N GLY A 149 5.37 -7.34 -6.52
CA GLY A 149 4.70 -6.56 -7.55
C GLY A 149 3.58 -5.63 -7.10
N PHE A 150 3.09 -5.75 -5.86
CA PHE A 150 1.88 -5.08 -5.38
C PHE A 150 1.93 -4.70 -3.89
N HIS A 151 3.06 -4.93 -3.22
CA HIS A 151 3.34 -4.40 -1.88
C HIS A 151 4.58 -3.50 -1.90
N GLY A 152 4.42 -2.29 -1.35
CA GLY A 152 5.53 -1.39 -1.04
C GLY A 152 6.24 -1.76 0.27
N GLY A 153 7.46 -1.25 0.46
CA GLY A 153 8.08 -1.18 1.78
C GLY A 153 7.57 0.02 2.59
N GLU A 154 8.09 0.19 3.80
CA GLU A 154 7.72 1.30 4.69
C GLU A 154 7.96 2.68 4.04
N ALA A 155 8.97 2.79 3.18
CA ALA A 155 9.23 4.01 2.41
C ALA A 155 8.07 4.36 1.47
N THR A 156 7.55 3.36 0.74
CA THR A 156 6.39 3.52 -0.16
C THR A 156 5.14 3.90 0.64
N ASP A 157 4.89 3.26 1.78
CA ASP A 157 3.73 3.55 2.63
C ASP A 157 3.77 4.98 3.20
N ILE A 158 4.95 5.43 3.67
CA ILE A 158 5.11 6.82 4.11
C ILE A 158 4.89 7.80 2.96
N ARG A 159 5.34 7.48 1.74
CA ARG A 159 5.10 8.31 0.55
C ARG A 159 3.62 8.42 0.20
N ILE A 160 2.84 7.34 0.33
CA ILE A 160 1.37 7.37 0.19
C ILE A 160 0.79 8.39 1.16
N LEU A 161 1.15 8.28 2.45
CA LEU A 161 0.63 9.18 3.48
C LEU A 161 1.03 10.64 3.21
N ILE A 162 2.30 10.90 2.89
CA ILE A 162 2.78 12.23 2.49
C ILE A 162 1.95 12.77 1.32
N ARG A 163 1.67 11.96 0.30
CA ARG A 163 0.93 12.39 -0.89
C ARG A 163 -0.53 12.74 -0.59
N MET A 164 -1.18 11.99 0.29
CA MET A 164 -2.52 12.31 0.79
C MET A 164 -2.50 13.65 1.55
N LEU A 165 -1.54 13.84 2.45
CA LEU A 165 -1.41 15.07 3.24
C LEU A 165 -1.18 16.30 2.38
N GLU A 166 -0.31 16.19 1.36
CA GLU A 166 -0.06 17.27 0.38
C GLU A 166 -1.30 17.61 -0.46
N SER A 167 -2.19 16.64 -0.62
CA SER A 167 -3.45 16.79 -1.34
C SER A 167 -4.59 17.31 -0.44
N GLY A 168 -4.26 17.79 0.77
CA GLY A 168 -5.23 18.39 1.70
C GLY A 168 -6.10 17.39 2.45
N SER A 169 -5.67 16.13 2.56
CA SER A 169 -6.40 15.09 3.28
C SER A 169 -6.77 15.51 4.71
N SER A 170 -7.92 15.05 5.20
CA SER A 170 -8.34 15.17 6.59
C SER A 170 -7.37 14.52 7.59
N LEU A 171 -6.49 13.62 7.12
CA LEU A 171 -5.37 13.09 7.92
C LEU A 171 -4.40 14.16 8.41
N ASN A 172 -4.38 15.36 7.81
CA ASN A 172 -3.58 16.48 8.33
C ASN A 172 -3.92 16.84 9.79
N LYS A 173 -5.09 16.43 10.28
CA LYS A 173 -5.50 16.62 11.68
C LYS A 173 -4.86 15.62 12.66
N ALA A 174 -4.38 14.47 12.15
CA ALA A 174 -3.89 13.36 12.96
C ALA A 174 -2.45 12.93 12.64
N ALA A 175 -1.94 13.27 11.46
CA ALA A 175 -0.61 12.91 11.00
C ALA A 175 0.38 14.08 11.09
N ASN A 176 1.62 13.77 11.44
CA ASN A 176 2.69 14.77 11.48
C ASN A 176 3.49 14.79 10.18
N TYR A 177 3.06 15.62 9.22
CA TYR A 177 3.69 15.76 7.90
C TYR A 177 5.21 16.04 7.98
N LYS A 178 5.63 16.93 8.88
CA LYS A 178 7.06 17.27 9.04
C LYS A 178 7.86 16.08 9.53
N LYS A 179 7.32 15.31 10.48
CA LYS A 179 7.95 14.09 10.98
C LYS A 179 8.06 13.03 9.88
N LEU A 180 6.99 12.76 9.13
CA LEU A 180 7.03 11.77 8.04
C LEU A 180 8.11 12.09 7.00
N LYS A 181 8.25 13.36 6.61
CA LYS A 181 9.33 13.79 5.71
C LYS A 181 10.72 13.65 6.33
N ALA A 182 10.86 13.86 7.63
CA ALA A 182 12.13 13.67 8.33
C ALA A 182 12.48 12.18 8.46
N ASP A 183 11.51 11.34 8.80
CA ASP A 183 11.67 9.89 8.92
C ASP A 183 12.11 9.29 7.58
N LEU A 184 11.46 9.67 6.47
CA LEU A 184 11.81 9.19 5.12
C LEU A 184 13.24 9.58 4.68
N LYS A 185 13.77 10.71 5.18
CA LYS A 185 15.17 11.11 4.93
C LYS A 185 16.18 10.33 5.78
N ASN A 186 15.73 9.80 6.91
CA ASN A 186 16.56 9.07 7.88
C ASN A 186 16.26 7.56 7.86
N TRP A 187 15.79 7.05 6.73
CA TRP A 187 15.44 5.64 6.58
C TRP A 187 16.64 4.70 6.82
N VAL A 188 16.37 3.47 7.23
CA VAL A 188 17.40 2.44 7.42
C VAL A 188 17.87 1.93 6.06
N ASN A 189 16.93 1.67 5.16
CA ASN A 189 17.16 1.31 3.77
C ASN A 189 15.89 1.58 2.94
N ARG A 190 15.94 1.29 1.63
CA ARG A 190 14.83 1.54 0.69
C ARG A 190 13.51 0.83 1.00
N TYR A 191 13.48 -0.16 1.89
CA TYR A 191 12.26 -0.88 2.32
C TYR A 191 11.86 -0.58 3.76
N ARG A 192 12.77 -0.05 4.58
CA ARG A 192 12.58 0.09 6.04
C ARG A 192 12.98 1.48 6.50
N VAL A 193 12.07 2.13 7.20
CA VAL A 193 12.23 3.45 7.79
C VAL A 193 12.42 3.34 9.30
N TYR A 194 11.66 2.47 9.97
CA TYR A 194 11.69 2.30 11.42
C TYR A 194 12.48 1.05 11.85
N ARG A 195 13.25 1.18 12.93
CA ARG A 195 14.05 0.08 13.50
C ARG A 195 13.19 -0.83 14.34
#